data_AF-A0A970SDB0-F1
#
_entry.id   AF-A0A970SDB0-F1
#
_cell.length_a   1.000
_cell.length_b   1.000
_cell.length_c   1.000
_cell.angle_alpha   90.00
_cell.angle_beta   90.00
_cell.angle_gamma   90.00
#
_symmetry.space_group_name_H-M   'P 1'
#
loop_
_entity.id
_entity.type
_entity.pdbx_description
1 polymer ?
#
loop_
_entity_poly.entity_id
_entity_poly.type
_entity_poly.pdbx_seq_one_letter_code
_entity_poly.pdbx_strand_id
1 'polypeptide(L)'
;MSEILKVNACVYSRKGNKSEVNCDDFYMNGKFLSEHHLDNMEAALENRGVEFFFAVADHMEYSDEEQRASFSILREIGKFHEKITVHEGDSGFKTKELSSRVTETAKYLESFMDMNKIPEEDPARSMGFSGLLLTEGKAFGATFGTGHIYFCRGNSFKHISAERAQPKRLVELGIISDDEVDDFQEKYSISEEDSQIVPITEPIDVQEGDKFLLISDGVYNALGEENLEDILSMRSDSTYIAYRVISEAMKRNSEDDMTAMVVRIERVTSPNAAVVRKAAEKPKASALKSTPPPKYKYNKNANRKNFRKYENIIYYTAVVLTAVLLVVIMYFVISNLLNKLKDTEQISPTPSISVSVSPAPTEPLEITPEPTPEPTPTQAPVAEVKTHKVASGETLSSIARKYYGDNWVYVERLGMYNQIPAPYDTIVVDQILKIPPKEELMANE
;
A
#
# COMPACT_ATOMS: atom_id res chain seq x y z
N MET A 1 -36.96 9.01 -3.15
CA MET A 1 -35.81 9.23 -2.26
C MET A 1 -35.17 7.87 -2.00
N SER A 2 -33.88 7.77 -2.28
CA SER A 2 -33.11 6.51 -2.21
C SER A 2 -32.97 6.02 -0.77
N GLU A 3 -32.85 4.70 -0.60
CA GLU A 3 -32.65 4.10 0.72
C GLU A 3 -31.29 4.47 1.30
N ILE A 4 -31.27 4.79 2.60
CA ILE A 4 -30.03 5.09 3.32
C ILE A 4 -29.56 3.81 3.98
N LEU A 5 -28.36 3.37 3.61
CA LEU A 5 -27.71 2.19 4.16
C LEU A 5 -26.75 2.60 5.27
N LYS A 6 -26.71 1.81 6.34
CA LYS A 6 -25.60 1.79 7.29
C LYS A 6 -24.78 0.55 6.97
N VAL A 7 -23.50 0.74 6.63
CA VAL A 7 -22.60 -0.33 6.23
C VAL A 7 -21.44 -0.41 7.21
N ASN A 8 -21.08 -1.63 7.58
CA ASN A 8 -19.86 -1.95 8.30
C ASN A 8 -19.02 -2.86 7.40
N ALA A 9 -17.82 -2.41 7.03
CA ALA A 9 -16.92 -3.15 6.16
C ALA A 9 -15.54 -3.27 6.82
N CYS A 10 -14.88 -4.41 6.60
CA CYS A 10 -13.51 -4.64 7.03
C CYS A 10 -12.76 -5.45 5.98
N VAL A 11 -11.51 -5.10 5.75
CA VAL A 11 -10.60 -5.79 4.84
C VAL A 11 -9.33 -6.16 5.59
N TYR A 12 -8.86 -7.37 5.33
CA TYR A 12 -7.52 -7.79 5.67
C TYR A 12 -6.83 -8.20 4.38
N SER A 13 -5.63 -7.68 4.17
CA SER A 13 -4.73 -8.05 3.08
C SER A 13 -3.41 -8.49 3.69
N ARG A 14 -2.87 -9.62 3.22
CA ARG A 14 -1.61 -10.16 3.69
C ARG A 14 -0.83 -10.76 2.55
N LYS A 15 0.47 -10.49 2.58
CA LYS A 15 1.45 -11.12 1.71
C LYS A 15 1.51 -12.63 1.93
N GLY A 16 1.59 -13.38 0.84
CA GLY A 16 1.85 -14.80 0.83
C GLY A 16 3.20 -15.14 1.46
N ASN A 17 3.39 -16.40 1.85
CA ASN A 17 4.65 -16.80 2.51
C ASN A 17 5.85 -16.79 1.56
N LYS A 18 5.63 -16.82 0.25
CA LYS A 18 6.67 -16.84 -0.78
C LYS A 18 6.72 -15.57 -1.63
N SER A 19 5.71 -14.70 -1.56
CA SER A 19 5.69 -13.44 -2.28
C SER A 19 6.73 -12.46 -1.71
N GLU A 20 7.46 -11.77 -2.58
CA GLU A 20 8.38 -10.72 -2.16
C GLU A 20 7.64 -9.45 -1.78
N VAL A 21 6.61 -9.10 -2.55
CA VAL A 21 5.71 -7.96 -2.37
C VAL A 21 4.26 -8.47 -2.43
N ASN A 22 3.37 -7.79 -1.74
CA ASN A 22 1.94 -8.05 -1.84
C ASN A 22 1.36 -7.37 -3.09
N CYS A 23 0.87 -8.14 -4.05
CA CYS A 23 0.26 -7.67 -5.30
C CYS A 23 -1.26 -7.51 -5.20
N ASP A 24 -1.87 -7.92 -4.09
CA ASP A 24 -3.27 -7.64 -3.81
C ASP A 24 -3.49 -6.20 -3.33
N ASP A 25 -4.58 -5.64 -3.83
CA ASP A 25 -4.96 -4.25 -3.66
C ASP A 25 -6.45 -4.16 -3.27
N PHE A 26 -6.83 -3.11 -2.54
CA PHE A 26 -8.24 -2.91 -2.20
C PHE A 26 -8.70 -1.44 -2.23
N TYR A 27 -9.98 -1.26 -2.57
CA TYR A 27 -10.71 -0.02 -2.49
C TYR A 27 -11.88 -0.14 -1.51
N MET A 28 -11.90 0.70 -0.48
CA MET A 28 -12.94 0.75 0.54
C MET A 28 -13.56 2.15 0.60
N ASN A 29 -14.51 2.40 -0.30
CA ASN A 29 -15.40 3.56 -0.29
C ASN A 29 -14.67 4.91 -0.14
N GLY A 30 -13.71 5.19 -1.03
CA GLY A 30 -12.92 6.43 -1.03
C GLY A 30 -11.56 6.32 -0.34
N LYS A 31 -11.33 5.24 0.41
CA LYS A 31 -9.99 4.87 0.91
C LYS A 31 -9.46 3.74 0.03
N PHE A 32 -8.22 3.81 -0.42
CA PHE A 32 -7.60 2.73 -1.18
C PHE A 32 -6.16 2.53 -0.71
N LEU A 33 -5.64 1.33 -0.94
CA LEU A 33 -4.22 1.04 -0.83
C LEU A 33 -3.60 1.20 -2.23
N SER A 34 -2.43 1.82 -2.33
CA SER A 34 -1.60 1.82 -3.55
C SER A 34 -0.11 1.95 -3.19
N GLU A 35 0.26 1.62 -1.96
CA GLU A 35 1.62 1.79 -1.44
C GLU A 35 2.24 0.40 -1.25
N HIS A 36 3.12 0.03 -2.19
CA HIS A 36 3.89 -1.21 -2.36
C HIS A 36 4.80 -1.62 -1.18
N HIS A 37 4.52 -1.17 0.05
CA HIS A 37 5.44 -1.27 1.18
C HIS A 37 4.81 -1.85 2.45
N LEU A 38 3.55 -2.30 2.39
CA LEU A 38 2.86 -2.83 3.56
C LEU A 38 2.41 -4.28 3.33
N ASP A 39 3.25 -5.21 3.79
CA ASP A 39 3.04 -6.66 3.70
C ASP A 39 1.75 -7.15 4.37
N ASN A 40 1.24 -6.43 5.38
CA ASN A 40 0.05 -6.83 6.11
C ASN A 40 -0.77 -5.59 6.46
N MET A 41 -2.02 -5.58 6.03
CA MET A 41 -2.91 -4.44 6.17
C MET A 41 -4.28 -4.84 6.71
N GLU A 42 -4.83 -3.95 7.51
CA GLU A 42 -6.20 -4.00 8.01
C GLU A 42 -6.82 -2.62 7.85
N ALA A 43 -8.02 -2.57 7.27
CA ALA A 43 -8.84 -1.38 7.29
C ALA A 43 -10.28 -1.72 7.65
N ALA A 44 -10.93 -0.80 8.36
CA ALA A 44 -12.34 -0.91 8.71
C ALA A 44 -13.06 0.42 8.45
N LEU A 45 -14.31 0.30 8.04
CA LEU A 45 -15.21 1.40 7.75
C LEU A 45 -16.56 1.11 8.41
N GLU A 46 -17.10 2.10 9.11
CA GLU A 46 -18.52 2.11 9.48
C GLU A 46 -19.09 3.46 9.09
N ASN A 47 -20.01 3.47 8.12
CA ASN A 47 -20.54 4.72 7.59
C ASN A 47 -22.01 4.58 7.16
N ARG A 48 -22.69 5.71 6.99
CA ARG A 48 -24.05 5.82 6.45
C ARG A 48 -24.03 6.59 5.14
N GLY A 49 -24.77 6.11 4.15
CA GLY A 49 -24.77 6.67 2.81
C GLY A 49 -25.85 6.03 1.95
N VAL A 50 -26.07 6.62 0.78
CA VAL A 50 -26.97 6.08 -0.25
C VAL A 50 -26.20 5.27 -1.31
N GLU A 51 -24.89 5.46 -1.35
CA GLU A 51 -23.99 4.85 -2.32
C GLU A 51 -22.70 4.42 -1.62
N PHE A 52 -22.23 3.22 -1.95
CA PHE A 52 -20.94 2.71 -1.53
C PHE A 52 -20.30 1.92 -2.66
N PHE A 53 -18.97 1.99 -2.75
CA PHE A 53 -18.20 1.12 -3.61
C PHE A 53 -17.06 0.44 -2.86
N PHE A 54 -16.92 -0.87 -3.08
CA PHE A 54 -15.90 -1.72 -2.50
C PHE A 54 -15.24 -2.54 -3.59
N ALA A 55 -13.93 -2.73 -3.56
CA ALA A 55 -13.25 -3.63 -4.46
C ALA A 55 -12.01 -4.30 -3.83
N VAL A 56 -11.71 -5.49 -4.32
CA VAL A 56 -10.43 -6.19 -4.18
C VAL A 56 -9.92 -6.41 -5.60
N ALA A 57 -8.63 -6.16 -5.82
CA ALA A 57 -7.98 -6.37 -7.09
C ALA A 57 -6.66 -7.09 -6.88
N ASP A 58 -6.32 -7.99 -7.79
CA ASP A 58 -5.09 -8.78 -7.75
C ASP A 58 -4.39 -8.65 -9.10
N HIS A 59 -3.07 -8.40 -9.08
CA HIS A 59 -2.23 -8.19 -10.26
C HIS A 59 -2.79 -7.15 -11.26
N MET A 60 -3.59 -6.18 -10.78
CA MET A 60 -4.18 -5.13 -11.61
C MET A 60 -3.49 -3.77 -11.46
N GLU A 61 -2.20 -3.80 -11.13
CA GLU A 61 -1.32 -2.64 -11.15
C GLU A 61 -0.07 -2.95 -11.97
N TYR A 62 0.36 -1.96 -12.74
CA TYR A 62 1.57 -2.00 -13.55
C TYR A 62 2.32 -0.69 -13.36
N SER A 63 3.63 -0.77 -13.17
CA SER A 63 4.51 0.40 -13.13
C SER A 63 5.81 0.11 -13.85
N ASP A 64 6.18 1.01 -14.76
CA ASP A 64 7.44 1.00 -15.49
C ASP A 64 8.08 2.38 -15.37
N GLU A 65 9.19 2.43 -14.63
CA GLU A 65 9.93 3.67 -14.37
C GLU A 65 10.64 4.20 -15.63
N GLU A 66 11.10 3.30 -16.52
CA GLU A 66 11.82 3.66 -17.74
C GLU A 66 10.86 4.30 -18.76
N GLN A 67 9.69 3.70 -18.93
CA GLN A 67 8.64 4.20 -19.82
C GLN A 67 7.77 5.30 -19.18
N ARG A 68 7.96 5.58 -17.88
CA ARG A 68 7.11 6.48 -17.07
C ARG A 68 5.62 6.14 -17.17
N ALA A 69 5.31 4.86 -17.31
CA ALA A 69 3.94 4.36 -17.38
C ALA A 69 3.58 3.78 -16.01
N SER A 70 2.50 4.26 -15.41
CA SER A 70 1.91 3.64 -14.23
C SER A 70 0.41 3.52 -14.43
N PHE A 71 -0.11 2.34 -14.13
CA PHE A 71 -1.49 2.00 -14.37
C PHE A 71 -2.01 1.19 -13.20
N SER A 72 -3.12 1.63 -12.60
CA SER A 72 -3.71 0.98 -11.43
C SER A 72 -5.22 1.01 -11.58
N ILE A 73 -5.85 -0.16 -11.50
CA ILE A 73 -7.31 -0.25 -11.50
C ILE A 73 -7.92 0.60 -10.38
N LEU A 74 -7.30 0.65 -9.20
CA LEU A 74 -7.87 1.38 -8.06
C LEU A 74 -7.90 2.88 -8.29
N ARG A 75 -6.93 3.42 -9.04
CA ARG A 75 -6.94 4.84 -9.45
C ARG A 75 -8.11 5.13 -10.39
N GLU A 76 -8.36 4.26 -11.36
CA GLU A 76 -9.48 4.40 -12.28
C GLU A 76 -10.83 4.20 -11.59
N ILE A 77 -10.91 3.24 -10.68
CA ILE A 77 -12.07 3.02 -9.80
C ILE A 77 -12.31 4.22 -8.89
N GLY A 78 -11.26 4.86 -8.37
CA GLY A 78 -11.37 6.08 -7.59
C GLY A 78 -12.05 7.20 -8.38
N LYS A 79 -11.62 7.42 -9.63
CA LYS A 79 -12.24 8.38 -10.55
C LYS A 79 -13.69 8.01 -10.87
N PHE A 80 -13.96 6.73 -11.11
CA PHE A 80 -15.30 6.21 -11.33
C PHE A 80 -16.22 6.51 -10.13
N HIS A 81 -15.79 6.16 -8.92
CA HIS A 81 -16.59 6.33 -7.71
C HIS A 81 -16.86 7.81 -7.42
N GLU A 82 -15.87 8.69 -7.61
CA GLU A 82 -16.05 10.14 -7.53
C GLU A 82 -17.08 10.62 -8.56
N LYS A 83 -16.97 10.17 -9.81
CA LYS A 83 -17.90 10.51 -10.90
C LYS A 83 -19.34 10.10 -10.58
N ILE A 84 -19.58 8.87 -10.10
CA ILE A 84 -20.95 8.41 -9.79
C ILE A 84 -21.53 9.03 -8.51
N THR A 85 -20.66 9.46 -7.59
CA THR A 85 -21.09 10.20 -6.38
C THR A 85 -21.52 11.63 -6.73
N VAL A 86 -20.88 12.26 -7.73
CA VAL A 86 -21.15 13.64 -8.16
C VAL A 86 -22.28 13.71 -9.19
N HIS A 87 -22.33 12.76 -10.12
CA HIS A 87 -23.35 12.71 -11.17
C HIS A 87 -24.51 11.80 -10.78
N GLU A 88 -25.72 12.36 -10.71
CA GLU A 88 -26.96 11.58 -10.56
C GLU A 88 -27.22 10.74 -11.84
N GLY A 89 -26.62 9.55 -11.90
CA GLY A 89 -26.94 8.50 -12.87
C GLY A 89 -27.81 7.42 -12.24
N ASP A 90 -28.62 6.74 -13.06
CA ASP A 90 -29.34 5.55 -12.61
C ASP A 90 -28.38 4.36 -12.40
N SER A 91 -28.87 3.31 -11.74
CA SER A 91 -28.09 2.09 -11.50
C SER A 91 -27.60 1.43 -12.80
N GLY A 92 -28.33 1.58 -13.91
CA GLY A 92 -27.92 1.07 -15.24
C GLY A 92 -26.67 1.77 -15.78
N PHE A 93 -26.63 3.10 -15.73
CA PHE A 93 -25.46 3.88 -16.12
C PHE A 93 -24.24 3.53 -15.25
N LYS A 94 -24.43 3.47 -13.92
CA LYS A 94 -23.34 3.19 -12.97
C LYS A 94 -22.72 1.82 -13.18
N THR A 95 -23.54 0.79 -13.39
CA THR A 95 -23.07 -0.58 -13.64
C THR A 95 -22.37 -0.70 -15.00
N LYS A 96 -22.89 -0.04 -16.04
CA LYS A 96 -22.23 0.00 -17.35
C LYS A 96 -20.89 0.71 -17.31
N GLU A 97 -20.81 1.86 -16.64
CA GLU A 97 -19.56 2.60 -16.47
C GLU A 97 -18.53 1.80 -15.67
N LEU A 98 -18.94 1.14 -14.57
CA LEU A 98 -18.07 0.24 -13.80
C LEU A 98 -17.50 -0.86 -14.69
N SER A 99 -18.38 -1.55 -15.41
CA SER A 99 -18.02 -2.62 -16.32
C SER A 99 -17.04 -2.16 -17.40
N SER A 100 -17.31 -1.02 -18.05
CA SER A 100 -16.40 -0.41 -19.04
C SER A 100 -15.03 -0.14 -18.43
N ARG A 101 -15.00 0.46 -17.24
CA ARG A 101 -13.74 0.87 -16.60
C ARG A 101 -12.85 -0.32 -16.24
N VAL A 102 -13.43 -1.39 -15.69
CA VAL A 102 -12.67 -2.61 -15.37
C VAL A 102 -12.21 -3.30 -16.66
N THR A 103 -13.08 -3.37 -17.68
CA THR A 103 -12.75 -3.97 -18.98
C THR A 103 -11.59 -3.26 -19.68
N GLU A 104 -11.68 -1.94 -19.80
CA GLU A 104 -10.64 -1.12 -20.43
C GLU A 104 -9.31 -1.27 -19.68
N THR A 105 -9.37 -1.28 -18.35
CA THR A 105 -8.20 -1.48 -17.50
C THR A 105 -7.53 -2.82 -17.74
N ALA A 106 -8.29 -3.91 -17.71
CA ALA A 106 -7.76 -5.24 -17.99
C ALA A 106 -7.12 -5.31 -19.39
N LYS A 107 -7.79 -4.77 -20.41
CA LYS A 107 -7.27 -4.73 -21.79
C LYS A 107 -5.96 -3.95 -21.90
N TYR A 108 -5.85 -2.82 -21.21
CA TYR A 108 -4.61 -2.05 -21.18
C TYR A 108 -3.49 -2.87 -20.54
N LEU A 109 -3.74 -3.48 -19.38
CA LEU A 109 -2.75 -4.33 -18.70
C LEU A 109 -2.29 -5.49 -19.59
N GLU A 110 -3.21 -6.23 -20.21
CA GLU A 110 -2.89 -7.30 -21.16
C GLU A 110 -2.01 -6.79 -22.30
N SER A 111 -2.39 -5.66 -22.91
CA SER A 111 -1.63 -5.05 -24.01
C SER A 111 -0.22 -4.64 -23.58
N PHE A 112 -0.06 -4.13 -22.35
CA PHE A 112 1.25 -3.79 -21.79
C PHE A 112 2.09 -5.05 -21.53
N MET A 113 1.50 -6.11 -20.99
CA MET A 113 2.17 -7.39 -20.77
C MET A 113 2.68 -7.98 -22.09
N ASP A 114 1.86 -7.92 -23.15
CA ASP A 114 2.22 -8.39 -24.48
C ASP A 114 3.32 -7.55 -25.13
N MET A 115 3.24 -6.22 -25.03
CA MET A 115 4.26 -5.30 -25.53
C MET A 115 5.62 -5.55 -24.87
N ASN A 116 5.62 -5.83 -23.57
CA ASN A 116 6.83 -6.15 -22.79
C ASN A 116 7.22 -7.63 -22.85
N LYS A 117 6.48 -8.45 -23.60
CA LYS A 117 6.74 -9.90 -23.79
C LYS A 117 6.81 -10.67 -22.48
N ILE A 118 5.96 -10.32 -21.52
CA ILE A 118 5.80 -11.08 -20.29
C ILE A 118 5.28 -12.49 -20.67
N PRO A 119 5.90 -13.59 -20.21
CA PRO A 119 5.47 -14.96 -20.53
C PRO A 119 4.01 -15.22 -20.17
N GLU A 120 3.36 -16.19 -20.83
CA GLU A 120 1.96 -16.55 -20.54
C GLU A 120 1.80 -17.16 -19.14
N GLU A 121 2.85 -17.82 -18.63
CA GLU A 121 2.87 -18.46 -17.32
C GLU A 121 3.25 -17.52 -16.17
N ASP A 122 3.51 -16.24 -16.45
CA ASP A 122 3.89 -15.27 -15.43
C ASP A 122 2.70 -14.99 -14.49
N PRO A 123 2.90 -15.03 -13.15
CA PRO A 123 1.84 -14.73 -12.19
C PRO A 123 1.14 -13.39 -12.42
N ALA A 124 1.85 -12.39 -12.95
CA ALA A 124 1.27 -11.08 -13.26
C ALA A 124 0.10 -11.15 -14.25
N ARG A 125 -0.02 -12.20 -15.06
CA ARG A 125 -1.16 -12.40 -15.97
C ARG A 125 -2.40 -12.95 -15.29
N SER A 126 -2.32 -13.38 -14.03
CA SER A 126 -3.44 -13.91 -13.23
C SER A 126 -4.25 -12.77 -12.61
N MET A 127 -4.71 -11.81 -13.41
CA MET A 127 -5.45 -10.65 -12.92
C MET A 127 -6.77 -11.06 -12.26
N GLY A 128 -7.10 -10.41 -11.15
CA GLY A 128 -8.36 -10.61 -10.43
C GLY A 128 -9.04 -9.29 -10.10
N PHE A 129 -10.36 -9.23 -10.24
CA PHE A 129 -11.16 -8.11 -9.74
C PHE A 129 -12.46 -8.60 -9.13
N SER A 130 -12.74 -8.11 -7.93
CA SER A 130 -13.98 -8.33 -7.18
C SER A 130 -14.51 -6.97 -6.77
N GLY A 131 -15.56 -6.47 -7.40
CA GLY A 131 -16.17 -5.17 -7.11
C GLY A 131 -17.62 -5.29 -6.64
N LEU A 132 -17.99 -4.50 -5.64
CA LEU A 132 -19.35 -4.41 -5.09
C LEU A 132 -19.82 -2.96 -5.08
N LEU A 133 -20.84 -2.67 -5.90
CA LEU A 133 -21.56 -1.40 -5.91
C LEU A 133 -22.85 -1.54 -5.11
N LEU A 134 -22.99 -0.73 -4.06
CA LEU A 134 -24.26 -0.56 -3.34
C LEU A 134 -24.86 0.78 -3.75
N THR A 135 -26.03 0.76 -4.39
CA THR A 135 -26.73 1.98 -4.81
C THR A 135 -28.22 1.70 -4.86
N GLU A 136 -29.04 2.70 -4.55
CA GLU A 136 -30.52 2.58 -4.63
C GLU A 136 -31.12 1.43 -3.81
N GLY A 137 -30.47 1.01 -2.70
CA GLY A 137 -30.92 -0.14 -1.90
C GLY A 137 -30.66 -1.50 -2.56
N LYS A 138 -29.79 -1.54 -3.59
CA LYS A 138 -29.42 -2.74 -4.33
C LYS A 138 -27.91 -2.94 -4.31
N ALA A 139 -27.51 -4.20 -4.42
CA ALA A 139 -26.13 -4.62 -4.58
C ALA A 139 -25.90 -5.18 -5.98
N PHE A 140 -24.79 -4.77 -6.60
CA PHE A 140 -24.31 -5.23 -7.89
C PHE A 140 -22.86 -5.71 -7.74
N GLY A 141 -22.61 -6.97 -8.10
CA GLY A 141 -21.27 -7.55 -8.14
C GLY A 141 -20.65 -7.43 -9.53
N ALA A 142 -19.36 -7.13 -9.59
CA ALA A 142 -18.56 -7.13 -10.81
C ALA A 142 -17.35 -8.03 -10.58
N THR A 143 -17.17 -9.05 -11.42
CA THR A 143 -16.07 -10.01 -11.30
C THR A 143 -15.29 -10.10 -12.60
N PHE A 144 -13.97 -10.01 -12.53
CA PHE A 144 -13.06 -10.24 -13.65
C PHE A 144 -11.92 -11.17 -13.23
N GLY A 145 -11.47 -12.00 -14.17
CA GLY A 145 -10.37 -12.95 -13.98
C GLY A 145 -10.57 -13.85 -12.75
N THR A 146 -9.63 -13.78 -11.82
CA THR A 146 -9.57 -14.65 -10.62
C THR A 146 -10.38 -14.13 -9.42
N GLY A 147 -11.06 -12.99 -9.54
CA GLY A 147 -11.82 -12.39 -8.45
C GLY A 147 -13.11 -13.14 -8.09
N HIS A 148 -13.41 -13.26 -6.79
CA HIS A 148 -14.63 -13.88 -6.28
C HIS A 148 -15.46 -12.96 -5.37
N ILE A 149 -16.79 -13.08 -5.50
CA ILE A 149 -17.75 -12.41 -4.61
C ILE A 149 -18.77 -13.43 -4.09
N TYR A 150 -18.92 -13.49 -2.77
CA TYR A 150 -19.92 -14.32 -2.10
C TYR A 150 -20.95 -13.45 -1.40
N PHE A 151 -22.19 -13.92 -1.41
CA PHE A 151 -23.32 -13.30 -0.74
C PHE A 151 -23.90 -14.27 0.30
N CYS A 152 -24.18 -13.75 1.50
CA CYS A 152 -24.77 -14.50 2.59
C CYS A 152 -25.95 -13.73 3.20
N ARG A 153 -27.13 -14.38 3.21
CA ARG A 153 -28.35 -13.91 3.90
C ARG A 153 -28.90 -15.01 4.79
N GLY A 154 -28.85 -14.81 6.10
CA GLY A 154 -29.26 -15.83 7.06
C GLY A 154 -28.38 -17.08 6.92
N ASN A 155 -28.96 -18.17 6.43
CA ASN A 155 -28.26 -19.43 6.13
C ASN A 155 -28.11 -19.68 4.62
N SER A 156 -28.48 -18.73 3.78
CA SER A 156 -28.30 -18.85 2.33
C SER A 156 -26.94 -18.26 1.96
N PHE A 157 -26.05 -19.09 1.44
CA PHE A 157 -24.78 -18.71 0.87
C PHE A 157 -24.84 -18.88 -0.65
N LYS A 158 -24.25 -17.94 -1.39
CA LYS A 158 -24.20 -17.99 -2.86
C LYS A 158 -22.93 -17.33 -3.36
N HIS A 159 -22.19 -18.02 -4.21
CA HIS A 159 -21.20 -17.39 -5.07
C HIS A 159 -21.93 -16.54 -6.12
N ILE A 160 -21.73 -15.21 -6.07
CA ILE A 160 -22.34 -14.26 -6.99
C ILE A 160 -21.28 -13.77 -8.00
N SER A 161 -20.66 -14.71 -8.71
CA SER A 161 -19.95 -14.40 -9.94
C SER A 161 -20.96 -14.11 -11.03
N ALA A 162 -20.76 -13.02 -11.77
CA ALA A 162 -21.51 -12.83 -13.00
C ALA A 162 -20.90 -13.77 -14.03
N GLU A 163 -21.39 -15.01 -14.10
CA GLU A 163 -20.83 -16.03 -14.98
C GLU A 163 -20.91 -15.55 -16.43
N ARG A 164 -19.75 -15.54 -17.09
CA ARG A 164 -19.69 -15.46 -18.55
C ARG A 164 -19.64 -16.88 -19.07
N ALA A 165 -20.61 -17.26 -19.91
CA ALA A 165 -20.44 -18.40 -20.79
C ALA A 165 -19.36 -18.03 -21.82
N GLN A 166 -18.08 -18.25 -21.49
CA GLN A 166 -17.00 -18.08 -22.45
C GLN A 166 -17.01 -19.28 -23.40
N PRO A 167 -17.21 -19.09 -24.72
CA PRO A 167 -17.26 -20.19 -25.68
C PRO A 167 -16.02 -21.08 -25.61
N LYS A 168 -14.82 -20.48 -25.49
CA LYS A 168 -13.55 -21.23 -25.30
C LYS A 168 -13.58 -22.13 -24.07
N ARG A 169 -14.08 -21.64 -22.93
CA ARG A 169 -14.24 -22.44 -21.71
C ARG A 169 -15.31 -23.54 -21.89
N LEU A 170 -16.35 -23.30 -22.68
CA LEU A 170 -17.33 -24.32 -23.03
C LEU A 170 -16.74 -25.40 -23.94
N VAL A 171 -15.79 -25.06 -24.82
CA VAL A 171 -15.00 -26.03 -25.59
C VAL A 171 -14.08 -26.84 -24.70
N GLU A 172 -13.32 -26.20 -23.82
CA GLU A 172 -12.44 -26.87 -22.85
C GLU A 172 -13.21 -27.85 -21.94
N LEU A 173 -14.44 -27.49 -21.58
CA LEU A 173 -15.35 -28.33 -20.81
C LEU A 173 -16.10 -29.38 -21.66
N GLY A 174 -15.90 -29.39 -22.98
CA GLY A 174 -16.54 -30.32 -23.92
C GLY A 174 -18.05 -30.14 -24.08
N ILE A 175 -18.57 -28.97 -23.71
CA ILE A 175 -20.01 -28.61 -23.81
C ILE A 175 -20.37 -28.24 -25.25
N ILE A 176 -19.44 -27.60 -25.97
CA ILE A 176 -19.51 -27.31 -27.40
C ILE A 176 -18.19 -27.72 -28.06
N SER A 177 -18.18 -27.98 -29.36
CA SER A 177 -16.97 -28.22 -30.14
C SER A 177 -16.35 -26.90 -30.64
N ASP A 178 -15.07 -26.92 -31.02
CA ASP A 178 -14.39 -25.75 -31.61
C ASP A 178 -15.16 -25.16 -32.81
N ASP A 179 -15.76 -26.03 -33.63
CA ASP A 179 -16.54 -25.64 -34.80
C ASP A 179 -17.91 -25.01 -34.45
N GLU A 180 -18.40 -25.21 -33.23
CA GLU A 180 -19.68 -24.67 -32.73
C GLU A 180 -19.54 -23.33 -32.01
N VAL A 181 -18.32 -22.81 -31.87
CA VAL A 181 -18.03 -21.54 -31.19
C VAL A 181 -18.64 -20.36 -31.94
N ASP A 182 -18.43 -20.28 -33.25
CA ASP A 182 -18.92 -19.19 -34.10
C ASP A 182 -20.46 -19.19 -34.15
N ASP A 183 -21.04 -20.38 -34.31
CA ASP A 183 -22.50 -20.59 -34.27
C ASP A 183 -23.09 -20.19 -32.90
N PHE A 184 -22.39 -20.49 -31.79
CA PHE A 184 -22.82 -20.08 -30.45
C PHE A 184 -22.77 -18.54 -30.31
N GLN A 185 -21.69 -17.90 -30.75
CA GLN A 185 -21.58 -16.44 -30.70
C GLN A 185 -22.66 -15.75 -31.54
N GLU A 186 -22.93 -16.22 -32.76
CA GLU A 186 -23.95 -15.67 -33.65
C GLU A 186 -25.37 -15.88 -33.10
N LYS A 187 -25.67 -17.10 -32.60
CA LYS A 187 -26.97 -17.48 -32.03
C LYS A 187 -27.33 -16.69 -30.78
N TYR A 188 -26.35 -16.32 -29.96
CA TYR A 188 -26.55 -15.48 -28.78
C TYR A 188 -26.25 -14.00 -29.02
N SER A 189 -25.93 -13.61 -30.25
CA SER A 189 -25.61 -12.22 -30.65
C SER A 189 -24.56 -11.58 -29.75
N ILE A 190 -23.59 -12.36 -29.28
CA ILE A 190 -22.48 -11.88 -28.46
C ILE A 190 -21.46 -11.30 -29.43
N SER A 191 -21.39 -9.98 -29.55
CA SER A 191 -20.30 -9.33 -30.31
C SER A 191 -18.95 -9.64 -29.64
N GLU A 192 -17.85 -9.68 -30.40
CA GLU A 192 -16.52 -9.88 -29.79
C GLU A 192 -16.21 -8.78 -28.74
N GLU A 193 -16.72 -7.56 -28.95
CA GLU A 193 -16.66 -6.48 -27.97
C GLU A 193 -17.46 -6.82 -26.70
N ASP A 194 -18.69 -7.32 -26.83
CA ASP A 194 -19.53 -7.82 -25.72
C ASP A 194 -19.00 -9.11 -25.08
N SER A 195 -18.02 -9.78 -25.68
CA SER A 195 -17.33 -10.96 -25.13
C SER A 195 -16.17 -10.59 -24.19
N GLN A 196 -15.79 -9.32 -24.12
CA GLN A 196 -14.72 -8.82 -23.25
C GLN A 196 -15.22 -7.93 -22.10
N ILE A 197 -16.42 -7.35 -22.18
CA ILE A 197 -17.06 -6.52 -21.14
C ILE A 197 -17.24 -7.26 -19.79
N VAL A 198 -16.74 -6.73 -18.68
CA VAL A 198 -16.89 -7.35 -17.35
C VAL A 198 -18.37 -7.54 -16.99
N PRO A 199 -18.83 -8.77 -16.73
CA PRO A 199 -20.23 -9.03 -16.44
C PRO A 199 -20.59 -8.48 -15.05
N ILE A 200 -21.81 -7.95 -14.94
CA ILE A 200 -22.39 -7.44 -13.68
C ILE A 200 -23.51 -8.38 -13.26
N THR A 201 -23.60 -8.70 -11.97
CA THR A 201 -24.67 -9.56 -11.46
C THR A 201 -26.03 -8.88 -11.61
N GLU A 202 -27.09 -9.69 -11.62
CA GLU A 202 -28.43 -9.16 -11.40
C GLU A 202 -28.51 -8.39 -10.06
N PRO A 203 -29.34 -7.34 -9.97
CA PRO A 203 -29.50 -6.55 -8.76
C PRO A 203 -30.02 -7.40 -7.59
N ILE A 204 -29.33 -7.34 -6.46
CA ILE A 204 -29.78 -7.97 -5.22
C ILE A 204 -30.33 -6.89 -4.29
N ASP A 205 -31.61 -6.93 -3.96
CA ASP A 205 -32.21 -6.02 -2.97
C ASP A 205 -31.57 -6.27 -1.60
N VAL A 206 -30.98 -5.23 -0.99
CA VAL A 206 -30.22 -5.38 0.27
C VAL A 206 -31.13 -5.36 1.49
N GLN A 207 -30.79 -6.17 2.49
CA GLN A 207 -31.52 -6.30 3.75
C GLN A 207 -30.59 -6.19 4.94
N GLU A 208 -31.15 -5.82 6.10
CA GLU A 208 -30.40 -5.79 7.35
C GLU A 208 -29.84 -7.18 7.69
N GLY A 209 -28.54 -7.26 7.94
CA GLY A 209 -27.83 -8.50 8.24
C GLY A 209 -27.19 -9.19 7.04
N ASP A 210 -27.45 -8.72 5.81
CA ASP A 210 -26.76 -9.22 4.62
C ASP A 210 -25.24 -9.03 4.73
N LYS A 211 -24.49 -10.03 4.28
CA LYS A 211 -23.04 -10.04 4.23
C LYS A 211 -22.57 -10.34 2.81
N PHE A 212 -21.62 -9.55 2.34
CA PHE A 212 -20.88 -9.78 1.11
C PHE A 212 -19.42 -10.02 1.46
N LEU A 213 -18.78 -10.94 0.76
CA LEU A 213 -17.37 -11.28 0.92
C LEU A 213 -16.70 -11.19 -0.46
N LEU A 214 -15.78 -10.25 -0.61
CA LEU A 214 -14.95 -10.06 -1.80
C LEU A 214 -13.57 -10.61 -1.47
N ILE A 215 -13.04 -11.48 -2.32
CA ILE A 215 -11.72 -12.11 -2.09
C ILE A 215 -10.89 -12.14 -3.37
N SER A 216 -9.56 -12.15 -3.20
CA SER A 216 -8.61 -12.62 -4.20
C SER A 216 -8.62 -14.15 -4.26
N ASP A 217 -8.04 -14.72 -5.31
CA ASP A 217 -7.96 -16.16 -5.49
C ASP A 217 -6.98 -16.82 -4.53
N GLY A 218 -5.92 -16.15 -4.07
CA GLY A 218 -5.07 -16.72 -3.02
C GLY A 218 -5.85 -17.13 -1.76
N VAL A 219 -6.96 -16.45 -1.44
CA VAL A 219 -7.91 -16.88 -0.39
C VAL A 219 -8.77 -18.05 -0.84
N TYR A 220 -9.32 -18.00 -2.05
CA TYR A 220 -10.18 -19.05 -2.59
C TYR A 220 -9.44 -20.38 -2.75
N ASN A 221 -8.25 -20.35 -3.36
CA ASN A 221 -7.35 -21.48 -3.57
C ASN A 221 -6.94 -22.11 -2.23
N ALA A 222 -6.70 -21.30 -1.21
CA ALA A 222 -6.39 -21.80 0.13
C ALA A 222 -7.61 -22.48 0.77
N LEU A 223 -8.76 -21.80 0.85
CA LEU A 223 -9.88 -22.25 1.70
C LEU A 223 -10.92 -23.12 0.99
N GLY A 224 -11.20 -22.83 -0.28
CA GLY A 224 -12.33 -23.38 -1.01
C GLY A 224 -13.69 -22.88 -0.50
N GLU A 225 -14.74 -23.16 -1.26
CA GLU A 225 -16.09 -22.63 -1.03
C GLU A 225 -16.68 -23.05 0.32
N GLU A 226 -16.58 -24.33 0.70
CA GLU A 226 -17.18 -24.87 1.94
C GLU A 226 -16.68 -24.14 3.20
N ASN A 227 -15.37 -23.88 3.29
CA ASN A 227 -14.80 -23.18 4.44
C ASN A 227 -15.18 -21.69 4.46
N LEU A 228 -15.31 -21.08 3.28
CA LEU A 228 -15.76 -19.70 3.16
C LEU A 228 -17.23 -19.57 3.59
N GLU A 229 -18.08 -20.52 3.23
CA GLU A 229 -19.47 -20.59 3.67
C GLU A 229 -19.57 -20.68 5.20
N ASP A 230 -18.82 -21.59 5.82
CA ASP A 230 -18.79 -21.78 7.28
C ASP A 230 -18.38 -20.50 8.01
N ILE A 231 -17.33 -19.82 7.53
CA ILE A 231 -16.82 -18.59 8.13
C ILE A 231 -17.78 -17.43 7.91
N LEU A 232 -18.29 -17.26 6.69
CA LEU A 232 -19.20 -16.16 6.36
C LEU A 232 -20.55 -16.31 7.07
N SER A 233 -20.99 -17.53 7.35
CA SER A 233 -22.24 -17.83 8.08
C SER A 233 -22.17 -17.52 9.58
N MET A 234 -20.99 -17.28 10.14
CA MET A 234 -20.83 -16.95 11.57
C MET A 234 -21.63 -15.70 11.98
N ARG A 235 -22.21 -15.73 13.19
CA ARG A 235 -22.88 -14.57 13.82
C ARG A 235 -21.87 -13.61 14.46
N SER A 236 -20.89 -13.18 13.67
CA SER A 236 -19.81 -12.27 14.07
C SER A 236 -19.85 -10.98 13.25
N ASP A 237 -19.09 -9.98 13.68
CA ASP A 237 -18.90 -8.73 12.94
C ASP A 237 -17.97 -8.91 11.73
N SER A 238 -17.98 -7.94 10.81
CA SER A 238 -17.20 -8.01 9.56
C SER A 238 -15.70 -8.16 9.83
N THR A 239 -15.19 -7.46 10.86
CA THR A 239 -13.79 -7.52 11.28
C THR A 239 -13.36 -8.92 11.68
N TYR A 240 -14.13 -9.61 12.55
CA TYR A 240 -13.77 -10.96 12.93
C TYR A 240 -13.89 -11.94 11.76
N ILE A 241 -14.91 -11.82 10.92
CA ILE A 241 -15.07 -12.69 9.74
C ILE A 241 -13.86 -12.52 8.81
N ALA A 242 -13.50 -11.29 8.45
CA ALA A 242 -12.37 -11.02 7.56
C ALA A 242 -11.04 -11.51 8.15
N TYR A 243 -10.80 -11.25 9.45
CA TYR A 243 -9.65 -11.80 10.17
C TYR A 243 -9.63 -13.32 10.12
N ARG A 244 -10.78 -13.99 10.36
CA ARG A 244 -10.87 -15.44 10.36
C ARG A 244 -10.58 -16.03 8.99
N VAL A 245 -11.13 -15.47 7.91
CA VAL A 245 -10.85 -15.88 6.53
C VAL A 245 -9.34 -15.88 6.29
N ILE A 246 -8.67 -14.75 6.49
CA ILE A 246 -7.21 -14.66 6.28
C ILE A 246 -6.44 -15.58 7.23
N SER A 247 -6.82 -15.64 8.50
CA SER A 247 -6.10 -16.47 9.48
C SER A 247 -6.21 -17.98 9.20
N GLU A 248 -7.34 -18.46 8.68
CA GLU A 248 -7.50 -19.86 8.29
C GLU A 248 -6.79 -20.15 6.95
N ALA A 249 -6.79 -19.20 6.02
CA ALA A 249 -6.08 -19.32 4.74
C ALA A 249 -4.55 -19.42 4.97
N MET A 250 -4.00 -18.54 5.83
CA MET A 250 -2.56 -18.55 6.18
C MET A 250 -2.09 -19.88 6.79
N LYS A 251 -2.94 -20.58 7.53
CA LYS A 251 -2.58 -21.89 8.13
C LYS A 251 -2.36 -22.99 7.09
N ARG A 252 -2.86 -22.80 5.87
CA ARG A 252 -2.71 -23.77 4.77
C ARG A 252 -1.41 -23.58 3.99
N ASN A 253 -0.49 -22.73 4.47
CA ASN A 253 0.78 -22.38 3.81
C ASN A 253 0.57 -21.90 2.37
N SER A 254 -0.44 -21.04 2.15
CA SER A 254 -0.61 -20.43 0.84
C SER A 254 0.63 -19.64 0.44
N GLU A 255 1.03 -19.83 -0.82
CA GLU A 255 2.19 -19.17 -1.43
C GLU A 255 1.81 -17.77 -1.92
N ASP A 256 0.53 -17.60 -2.24
CA ASP A 256 -0.07 -16.45 -2.88
C ASP A 256 -0.52 -15.39 -1.88
N ASP A 257 -0.71 -14.18 -2.37
CA ASP A 257 -1.23 -13.07 -1.58
C ASP A 257 -2.71 -13.29 -1.25
N MET A 258 -3.14 -12.74 -0.12
CA MET A 258 -4.44 -13.05 0.44
C MET A 258 -5.16 -11.79 0.91
N THR A 259 -6.24 -11.45 0.21
CA THR A 259 -7.08 -10.32 0.54
C THR A 259 -8.54 -10.73 0.65
N ALA A 260 -9.15 -10.35 1.77
CA ALA A 260 -10.56 -10.62 2.04
C ALA A 260 -11.22 -9.38 2.62
N MET A 261 -12.27 -8.91 1.94
CA MET A 261 -13.11 -7.81 2.38
C MET A 261 -14.52 -8.31 2.68
N VAL A 262 -14.99 -8.07 3.90
CA VAL A 262 -16.36 -8.36 4.32
C VAL A 262 -17.14 -7.05 4.42
N VAL A 263 -18.27 -6.98 3.73
CA VAL A 263 -19.21 -5.85 3.76
C VAL A 263 -20.53 -6.32 4.37
N ARG A 264 -20.92 -5.75 5.51
CA ARG A 264 -22.16 -6.07 6.21
C ARG A 264 -23.14 -4.90 6.18
N ILE A 265 -24.38 -5.19 5.82
CA ILE A 265 -25.49 -4.24 5.89
C ILE A 265 -26.02 -4.22 7.32
N GLU A 266 -25.71 -3.16 8.07
CA GLU A 266 -26.14 -3.00 9.48
C GLU A 266 -27.57 -2.46 9.59
N ARG A 267 -27.98 -1.61 8.65
CA ARG A 267 -29.30 -0.99 8.66
C ARG A 267 -29.73 -0.54 7.27
N VAL A 268 -31.01 -0.69 6.95
CA VAL A 268 -31.64 -0.14 5.74
C VAL A 268 -32.75 0.81 6.17
N THR A 269 -32.65 2.09 5.80
CA THR A 269 -33.64 3.11 6.19
C THR A 269 -34.27 3.72 4.95
N SER A 270 -35.53 3.38 4.69
CA SER A 270 -36.31 4.00 3.62
C SER A 270 -36.84 5.36 4.10
N PRO A 271 -36.57 6.47 3.38
CA PRO A 271 -36.90 7.83 3.82
C PRO A 271 -38.41 8.14 3.90
N ASN A 272 -39.28 7.27 3.37
CA ASN A 272 -40.75 7.38 3.45
C ASN A 272 -41.41 6.37 4.39
N ALA A 273 -40.65 5.59 5.17
CA ALA A 273 -41.25 4.77 6.22
C ALA A 273 -41.75 5.72 7.33
N ALA A 274 -43.02 6.12 7.23
CA ALA A 274 -43.72 6.79 8.31
C ALA A 274 -43.45 6.01 9.60
N VAL A 275 -42.95 6.71 10.62
CA VAL A 275 -42.69 6.13 11.94
C VAL A 275 -44.04 5.72 12.52
N VAL A 276 -44.52 4.52 12.18
CA VAL A 276 -45.53 3.84 12.94
C VAL A 276 -44.83 3.45 14.23
N ARG A 277 -44.93 4.31 15.23
CA ARG A 277 -44.67 3.93 16.61
C ARG A 277 -45.65 2.80 16.93
N LYS A 278 -45.22 1.56 16.71
CA LYS A 278 -45.92 0.40 17.24
C LYS A 278 -45.81 0.55 18.76
N ALA A 279 -46.94 0.91 19.38
CA ALA A 279 -47.03 0.98 20.83
C ALA A 279 -46.54 -0.36 21.38
N ALA A 280 -45.60 -0.32 22.31
CA ALA A 280 -45.07 -1.51 22.94
C ALA A 280 -46.21 -2.23 23.68
N GLU A 281 -46.73 -3.30 23.08
CA GLU A 281 -47.51 -4.28 23.83
C GLU A 281 -46.57 -4.97 24.81
N LYS A 282 -46.73 -4.67 26.10
CA LYS A 282 -46.06 -5.37 27.19
C LYS A 282 -46.50 -6.84 27.18
N PRO A 283 -45.61 -7.82 27.00
CA PRO A 283 -45.96 -9.22 27.23
C PRO A 283 -46.26 -9.41 28.73
N LYS A 284 -47.42 -10.00 29.04
CA LYS A 284 -47.75 -10.46 30.40
C LYS A 284 -46.76 -11.56 30.79
N ALA A 285 -45.96 -11.28 31.82
CA ALA A 285 -45.00 -12.21 32.40
C ALA A 285 -45.71 -13.42 33.02
N SER A 286 -45.33 -14.63 32.60
CA SER A 286 -45.44 -15.82 33.44
C SER A 286 -44.02 -16.28 33.81
N ALA A 287 -43.89 -16.71 35.06
CA ALA A 287 -42.66 -16.68 35.84
C ALA A 287 -41.54 -17.58 35.30
N LEU A 288 -40.35 -17.00 35.08
CA LEU A 288 -39.08 -17.71 35.20
C LEU A 288 -38.32 -17.19 36.42
N LYS A 289 -37.78 -18.15 37.16
CA LYS A 289 -37.06 -17.96 38.43
C LYS A 289 -35.94 -16.92 38.29
N SER A 290 -35.87 -16.11 39.34
CA SER A 290 -34.80 -15.16 39.66
C SER A 290 -33.40 -15.75 39.42
N THR A 291 -32.71 -15.22 38.41
CA THR A 291 -31.25 -15.07 38.43
C THR A 291 -30.95 -13.59 38.27
N PRO A 292 -30.07 -13.01 39.11
CA PRO A 292 -29.75 -11.59 39.02
C PRO A 292 -29.12 -11.28 37.65
N PRO A 293 -29.39 -10.10 37.06
CA PRO A 293 -28.86 -9.75 35.75
C PRO A 293 -27.32 -9.79 35.78
N PRO A 294 -26.66 -10.37 34.75
CA PRO A 294 -25.22 -10.23 34.62
C PRO A 294 -24.89 -8.75 34.51
N LYS A 295 -24.25 -8.19 35.55
CA LYS A 295 -23.67 -6.86 35.49
C LYS A 295 -22.48 -6.92 34.54
N TYR A 296 -22.73 -6.65 33.25
CA TYR A 296 -21.64 -6.39 32.32
C TYR A 296 -20.96 -5.08 32.71
N LYS A 297 -19.81 -5.23 33.40
CA LYS A 297 -18.82 -4.16 33.52
C LYS A 297 -18.19 -4.00 32.14
N TYR A 298 -18.65 -3.01 31.39
CA TYR A 298 -17.95 -2.53 30.19
C TYR A 298 -16.56 -2.03 30.62
N ASN A 299 -15.54 -2.86 30.45
CA ASN A 299 -14.16 -2.51 30.79
C ASN A 299 -13.45 -1.99 29.55
N LYS A 300 -13.70 -0.71 29.21
CA LYS A 300 -12.95 0.02 28.18
C LYS A 300 -11.47 0.26 28.54
N ASN A 301 -10.97 -0.26 29.67
CA ASN A 301 -9.72 0.16 30.31
C ASN A 301 -8.92 -0.99 30.96
N ALA A 302 -8.93 -2.21 30.42
CA ALA A 302 -8.04 -3.27 30.92
C ALA A 302 -6.59 -3.12 30.41
N ASN A 303 -6.38 -2.81 29.12
CA ASN A 303 -5.02 -2.64 28.56
C ASN A 303 -4.43 -1.22 28.70
N ARG A 304 -5.24 -0.22 29.09
CA ARG A 304 -4.76 1.17 29.28
C ARG A 304 -4.31 1.48 30.71
N LYS A 305 -4.60 0.61 31.69
CA LYS A 305 -4.28 0.83 33.11
C LYS A 305 -2.86 0.42 33.51
N ASN A 306 -2.26 -0.54 32.82
CA ASN A 306 -0.89 -0.96 33.13
C ASN A 306 0.14 0.06 32.64
N PHE A 307 -0.09 0.73 31.49
CA PHE A 307 0.85 1.73 30.97
C PHE A 307 0.91 3.04 31.78
N ARG A 308 -0.21 3.51 32.35
CA ARG A 308 -0.24 4.78 33.13
C ARG A 308 0.53 4.71 34.45
N LYS A 309 0.72 3.51 35.04
CA LYS A 309 1.56 3.35 36.24
C LYS A 309 3.04 3.53 35.94
N TYR A 310 3.46 3.29 34.70
CA TYR A 310 4.85 3.40 34.27
C TYR A 310 5.13 4.66 33.45
N GLU A 311 4.12 5.45 33.06
CA GLU A 311 4.30 6.68 32.27
C GLU A 311 5.27 7.66 32.96
N ASN A 312 5.11 7.89 34.26
CA ASN A 312 6.02 8.73 35.03
C ASN A 312 7.38 8.05 35.26
N ILE A 313 7.41 6.73 35.47
CA ILE A 313 8.66 5.98 35.68
C ILE A 313 9.51 6.00 34.40
N ILE A 314 8.90 5.75 33.25
CA ILE A 314 9.52 5.79 31.92
C ILE A 314 10.06 7.20 31.65
N TYR A 315 9.28 8.24 31.95
CA TYR A 315 9.72 9.62 31.82
C TYR A 315 10.94 9.92 32.72
N TYR A 316 10.90 9.58 34.02
CA TYR A 316 12.05 9.81 34.91
C TYR A 316 13.27 8.97 34.51
N THR A 317 13.09 7.71 34.08
CA THR A 317 14.19 6.89 33.58
C THR A 317 14.80 7.46 32.31
N ALA A 318 13.98 8.00 31.40
CA ALA A 318 14.46 8.65 30.19
C ALA A 318 15.23 9.95 30.51
N VAL A 319 14.75 10.76 31.45
CA VAL A 319 15.43 11.98 31.91
C VAL A 319 16.76 11.65 32.60
N VAL A 320 16.82 10.59 33.41
CA VAL A 320 18.07 10.14 34.04
C VAL A 320 19.04 9.59 32.99
N LEU A 321 18.56 8.81 32.02
CA LEU A 321 19.38 8.29 30.92
C LEU A 321 19.97 9.42 30.08
N THR A 322 19.18 10.44 29.73
CA THR A 322 19.67 11.60 28.97
C THR A 322 20.64 12.42 29.80
N ALA A 323 20.43 12.60 31.11
CA ALA A 323 21.37 13.27 31.99
C ALA A 323 22.71 12.51 32.11
N VAL A 324 22.67 11.18 32.25
CA VAL A 324 23.88 10.33 32.27
C VAL A 324 24.60 10.42 30.93
N LEU A 325 23.88 10.37 29.82
CA LEU A 325 24.45 10.48 28.48
C LEU A 325 25.11 11.86 28.27
N LEU A 326 24.50 12.95 28.76
CA LEU A 326 25.11 14.28 28.75
C LEU A 326 26.37 14.36 29.62
N VAL A 327 26.39 13.70 30.79
CA VAL A 327 27.59 13.62 31.63
C VAL A 327 28.70 12.83 30.95
N VAL A 328 28.37 11.73 30.25
CA VAL A 328 29.35 10.95 29.47
C VAL A 328 29.90 11.75 28.30
N ILE A 329 29.05 12.46 27.55
CA ILE A 329 29.49 13.37 26.49
C ILE A 329 30.38 14.47 27.07
N MET A 330 29.99 15.08 28.18
CA MET A 330 30.76 16.14 28.83
C MET A 330 32.10 15.63 29.36
N TYR A 331 32.15 14.41 29.89
CA TYR A 331 33.39 13.75 30.28
C TYR A 331 34.31 13.55 29.08
N PHE A 332 33.79 13.07 27.94
CA PHE A 332 34.56 12.91 26.72
C PHE A 332 35.09 14.25 26.19
N VAL A 333 34.25 15.30 26.20
CA VAL A 333 34.65 16.65 25.79
C VAL A 333 35.77 17.18 26.69
N ILE A 334 35.62 17.09 28.02
CA ILE A 334 36.62 17.55 28.98
C ILE A 334 37.90 16.73 28.87
N SER A 335 37.81 15.41 28.74
CA SER A 335 38.98 14.54 28.54
C SER A 335 39.72 14.89 27.26
N ASN A 336 39.00 15.16 26.18
CA ASN A 336 39.59 15.56 24.91
C ASN A 336 40.22 16.97 25.00
N LEU A 337 39.62 17.88 25.77
CA LEU A 337 40.15 19.23 26.02
C LEU A 337 41.41 19.20 26.91
N LEU A 338 41.43 18.37 27.95
CA LEU A 338 42.58 18.18 28.82
C LEU A 338 43.75 17.51 28.09
N ASN A 339 43.46 16.59 27.17
CA ASN A 339 44.47 16.02 26.28
C ASN A 339 45.06 17.10 25.35
N LYS A 340 44.22 17.98 24.78
CA LYS A 340 44.71 19.13 24.00
C LYS A 340 45.51 20.16 24.82
N LEU A 341 45.21 20.32 26.10
CA LEU A 341 45.96 21.21 27.00
C LEU A 341 47.31 20.63 27.40
N LYS A 342 47.43 19.30 27.50
CA LYS A 342 48.73 18.62 27.70
C LYS A 342 49.67 18.76 26.51
N ASP A 343 49.13 18.88 25.30
CA ASP A 343 49.93 19.10 24.08
C ASP A 343 50.35 20.57 23.88
N THR A 344 49.89 21.50 24.74
CA THR A 344 50.14 22.95 24.58
C THR A 344 51.25 23.50 25.50
N GLU A 345 51.90 22.68 26.33
CA GLU A 345 53.16 23.06 27.00
C GLU A 345 54.39 22.73 26.12
N GLN A 346 54.55 23.43 25.00
CA GLN A 346 55.86 23.71 24.40
C GLN A 346 55.84 24.98 23.54
N ILE A 347 55.90 26.12 24.25
CA ILE A 347 56.52 27.43 23.98
C ILE A 347 56.99 27.77 22.53
N SER A 348 56.46 28.89 22.01
CA SER A 348 56.86 29.79 20.89
C SER A 348 58.31 30.37 20.91
N PRO A 349 58.78 31.36 20.08
CA PRO A 349 58.22 32.03 18.88
C PRO A 349 59.16 32.18 17.63
N THR A 350 58.56 32.70 16.55
CA THR A 350 59.03 33.45 15.33
C THR A 350 60.15 34.51 15.58
N PRO A 351 60.72 35.28 14.59
CA PRO A 351 60.64 35.26 13.10
C PRO A 351 61.98 35.54 12.33
N SER A 352 61.98 35.39 10.99
CA SER A 352 62.41 36.43 10.01
C SER A 352 62.86 35.88 8.65
N ILE A 353 62.44 36.60 7.61
CA ILE A 353 62.78 36.46 6.19
C ILE A 353 64.24 36.89 5.94
N SER A 354 64.99 36.17 5.10
CA SER A 354 66.03 36.78 4.24
C SER A 354 66.50 35.83 3.11
N VAL A 355 66.65 36.45 1.94
CA VAL A 355 67.12 35.93 0.65
C VAL A 355 68.66 35.81 0.65
N SER A 356 69.26 34.84 -0.06
CA SER A 356 70.47 35.06 -0.91
C SER A 356 71.20 33.78 -1.38
N VAL A 357 71.14 33.54 -2.70
CA VAL A 357 72.20 33.23 -3.70
C VAL A 357 73.22 32.08 -3.52
N SER A 358 73.23 31.19 -4.54
CA SER A 358 74.34 30.46 -5.26
C SER A 358 75.80 30.95 -5.05
N PRO A 359 76.90 30.22 -5.41
CA PRO A 359 77.02 29.28 -6.55
C PRO A 359 77.92 28.01 -6.39
N ALA A 360 77.93 27.22 -7.48
CA ALA A 360 78.71 26.02 -7.88
C ALA A 360 80.26 26.22 -7.89
N PRO A 361 81.15 25.33 -8.46
CA PRO A 361 80.97 24.05 -9.20
C PRO A 361 82.04 22.93 -8.93
N THR A 362 81.93 21.77 -9.61
CA THR A 362 83.00 21.01 -10.36
C THR A 362 82.81 19.47 -10.38
N GLU A 363 82.32 18.96 -11.52
CA GLU A 363 82.64 17.77 -12.37
C GLU A 363 83.68 16.66 -11.96
N PRO A 364 83.83 15.52 -12.71
CA PRO A 364 82.88 14.65 -13.46
C PRO A 364 83.21 13.10 -13.40
N LEU A 365 82.48 12.29 -14.22
CA LEU A 365 82.65 10.86 -14.65
C LEU A 365 81.90 9.80 -13.79
N GLU A 366 81.21 8.76 -14.29
CA GLU A 366 81.17 8.05 -15.59
C GLU A 366 79.91 7.14 -15.69
N ILE A 367 79.24 7.14 -16.86
CA ILE A 367 78.50 6.11 -17.64
C ILE A 367 77.55 5.05 -16.99
N THR A 368 76.37 4.99 -17.61
CA THR A 368 75.13 4.16 -17.54
C THR A 368 75.31 2.60 -17.54
N PRO A 369 74.28 1.80 -17.15
CA PRO A 369 73.07 1.61 -17.95
C PRO A 369 71.74 1.75 -17.20
N GLU A 370 70.76 2.09 -18.02
CA GLU A 370 69.34 2.41 -17.83
C GLU A 370 68.52 1.30 -17.16
N PRO A 371 67.56 1.66 -16.28
CA PRO A 371 66.31 0.94 -16.16
C PRO A 371 65.14 1.81 -16.65
N THR A 372 64.28 1.15 -17.44
CA THR A 372 62.96 1.53 -17.91
C THR A 372 62.15 2.40 -16.92
N PRO A 373 61.53 3.52 -17.35
CA PRO A 373 60.62 4.26 -16.50
C PRO A 373 59.29 3.52 -16.36
N GLU A 374 58.99 3.10 -15.14
CA GLU A 374 57.66 2.73 -14.68
C GLU A 374 56.77 3.99 -14.66
N PRO A 375 55.56 3.97 -15.24
CA PRO A 375 54.73 5.15 -15.31
C PRO A 375 54.21 5.54 -13.92
N THR A 376 54.60 6.74 -13.48
CA THR A 376 53.93 7.54 -12.46
C THR A 376 52.41 7.43 -12.63
N PRO A 377 51.64 7.04 -11.60
CA PRO A 377 50.19 7.15 -11.67
C PRO A 377 49.82 8.63 -11.78
N THR A 378 49.23 8.98 -12.92
CA THR A 378 48.51 10.22 -13.16
C THR A 378 47.56 10.48 -11.99
N GLN A 379 47.82 11.56 -11.23
CA GLN A 379 46.81 12.10 -10.33
C GLN A 379 45.58 12.46 -11.19
N ALA A 380 44.48 11.74 -10.96
CA ALA A 380 43.17 12.12 -11.44
C ALA A 380 42.86 13.53 -10.90
N PRO A 381 42.17 14.38 -11.69
CA PRO A 381 41.81 15.72 -11.24
C PRO A 381 40.98 15.62 -9.97
N VAL A 382 41.42 16.31 -8.92
CA VAL A 382 40.66 16.45 -7.66
C VAL A 382 39.33 17.10 -8.02
N ALA A 383 38.26 16.31 -7.98
CA ALA A 383 36.93 16.78 -8.30
C ALA A 383 36.49 17.78 -7.21
N GLU A 384 36.36 19.04 -7.60
CA GLU A 384 36.16 20.16 -6.69
C GLU A 384 34.73 20.12 -6.11
N VAL A 385 34.61 20.06 -4.77
CA VAL A 385 33.34 20.11 -4.05
C VAL A 385 32.73 21.50 -4.23
N LYS A 386 31.57 21.58 -4.91
CA LYS A 386 30.86 22.84 -5.14
C LYS A 386 30.09 23.24 -3.89
N THR A 387 29.76 24.53 -3.75
CA THR A 387 28.89 25.02 -2.68
C THR A 387 27.60 25.61 -3.24
N HIS A 388 26.48 25.36 -2.57
CA HIS A 388 25.17 25.90 -2.91
C HIS A 388 24.58 26.62 -1.71
N LYS A 389 24.13 27.87 -1.92
CA LYS A 389 23.49 28.68 -0.88
C LYS A 389 21.97 28.56 -1.00
N VAL A 390 21.32 28.04 0.03
CA VAL A 390 19.87 27.74 0.05
C VAL A 390 19.05 29.02 -0.13
N ALA A 391 18.22 29.07 -1.16
CA ALA A 391 17.27 30.14 -1.42
C ALA A 391 15.90 29.89 -0.76
N SER A 392 15.11 30.95 -0.64
CA SER A 392 13.74 30.85 -0.10
C SER A 392 12.87 29.91 -0.95
N GLY A 393 12.25 28.93 -0.31
CA GLY A 393 11.40 27.93 -0.96
C GLY A 393 12.13 26.69 -1.49
N GLU A 394 13.47 26.64 -1.40
CA GLU A 394 14.23 25.42 -1.71
C GLU A 394 14.17 24.42 -0.54
N THR A 395 13.94 23.16 -0.89
CA THR A 395 14.06 21.99 0.00
C THR A 395 15.32 21.21 -0.33
N LEU A 396 15.83 20.41 0.60
CA LEU A 396 16.99 19.55 0.33
C LEU A 396 16.72 18.62 -0.87
N SER A 397 15.48 18.15 -0.99
CA SER A 397 15.00 17.36 -2.14
C SER A 397 15.10 18.13 -3.46
N SER A 398 14.67 19.39 -3.50
CA SER A 398 14.78 20.22 -4.71
C SER A 398 16.24 20.53 -5.09
N ILE A 399 17.12 20.70 -4.09
CA ILE A 399 18.55 20.95 -4.29
C ILE A 399 19.24 19.68 -4.79
N ALA A 400 18.97 18.53 -4.17
CA ALA A 400 19.50 17.24 -4.62
C ALA A 400 19.04 16.92 -6.05
N ARG A 401 17.76 17.17 -6.37
CA ARG A 401 17.22 17.02 -7.73
C ARG A 401 17.97 17.88 -8.75
N LYS A 402 18.29 19.11 -8.39
CA LYS A 402 19.01 20.06 -9.26
C LYS A 402 20.44 19.60 -9.60
N TYR A 403 21.13 18.95 -8.67
CA TYR A 403 22.55 18.58 -8.84
C TYR A 403 22.78 17.10 -9.22
N TYR A 404 21.88 16.19 -8.86
CA TYR A 404 22.11 14.74 -8.99
C TYR A 404 20.99 13.96 -9.72
N GLY A 405 19.79 14.55 -9.83
CA GLY A 405 18.61 13.93 -10.44
C GLY A 405 17.52 13.54 -9.44
N ASP A 406 16.39 13.04 -9.92
CA ASP A 406 15.20 12.77 -9.10
C ASP A 406 15.23 11.36 -8.50
N ASN A 407 16.03 11.18 -7.45
CA ASN A 407 16.09 9.95 -6.66
C ASN A 407 16.31 10.31 -5.18
N TRP A 408 15.51 9.71 -4.29
CA TRP A 408 15.56 9.99 -2.85
C TRP A 408 16.92 9.67 -2.21
N VAL A 409 17.66 8.70 -2.76
CA VAL A 409 19.01 8.34 -2.29
C VAL A 409 19.95 9.56 -2.31
N TYR A 410 19.82 10.47 -3.27
CA TYR A 410 20.64 11.68 -3.29
C TYR A 410 20.26 12.68 -2.20
N VAL A 411 18.99 12.71 -1.78
CA VAL A 411 18.52 13.58 -0.68
C VAL A 411 19.11 13.10 0.63
N GLU A 412 19.04 11.79 0.88
CA GLU A 412 19.61 11.15 2.06
C GLU A 412 21.12 11.33 2.11
N ARG A 413 21.84 10.97 1.04
CA ARG A 413 23.30 11.10 0.98
C ARG A 413 23.77 12.54 1.10
N LEU A 414 23.08 13.49 0.47
CA LEU A 414 23.40 14.91 0.58
C LEU A 414 23.13 15.46 1.98
N GLY A 415 22.06 14.97 2.62
CA GLY A 415 21.73 15.27 4.01
C GLY A 415 22.82 14.80 4.95
N MET A 416 23.22 13.53 4.85
CA MET A 416 24.31 12.95 5.63
C MET A 416 25.63 13.68 5.41
N TYR A 417 25.99 13.98 4.15
CA TYR A 417 27.23 14.70 3.82
C TYR A 417 27.28 16.10 4.45
N ASN A 418 26.13 16.76 4.58
CA ASN A 418 25.99 18.08 5.19
C ASN A 418 25.58 18.05 6.67
N GLN A 419 25.59 16.87 7.31
CA GLN A 419 25.22 16.67 8.72
C GLN A 419 23.80 17.18 9.05
N ILE A 420 22.88 17.05 8.09
CA ILE A 420 21.46 17.36 8.24
C ILE A 420 20.77 16.09 8.73
N PRO A 421 20.07 16.09 9.88
CA PRO A 421 19.39 14.90 10.39
C PRO A 421 18.12 14.57 9.59
N ALA A 422 17.73 13.29 9.57
CA ALA A 422 16.42 12.86 9.09
C ALA A 422 15.30 13.56 9.92
N PRO A 423 14.19 14.01 9.29
CA PRO A 423 13.72 13.67 7.94
C PRO A 423 14.25 14.60 6.82
N TYR A 424 15.39 15.27 7.03
CA TYR A 424 16.09 16.10 6.04
C TYR A 424 15.33 17.37 5.60
N ASP A 425 14.43 17.86 6.44
CA ASP A 425 13.60 19.06 6.26
C ASP A 425 14.13 20.28 7.04
N THR A 426 15.26 20.16 7.72
CA THR A 426 15.77 21.18 8.66
C THR A 426 16.68 22.24 8.04
N ILE A 427 16.73 22.35 6.71
CA ILE A 427 17.58 23.37 6.07
C ILE A 427 16.98 24.77 6.20
N VAL A 428 17.83 25.78 6.34
CA VAL A 428 17.41 27.18 6.48
C VAL A 428 17.90 28.04 5.33
N VAL A 429 17.15 29.11 5.02
CA VAL A 429 17.56 30.09 4.00
C VAL A 429 18.93 30.66 4.35
N ASP A 430 19.77 30.86 3.32
CA ASP A 430 21.16 31.28 3.39
C ASP A 430 22.17 30.24 3.93
N GLN A 431 21.72 29.04 4.31
CA GLN A 431 22.62 27.94 4.65
C GLN A 431 23.47 27.54 3.44
N ILE A 432 24.77 27.32 3.66
CA ILE A 432 25.69 26.87 2.61
C ILE A 432 25.82 25.36 2.69
N LEU A 433 25.35 24.67 1.65
CA LEU A 433 25.48 23.23 1.46
C LEU A 433 26.68 22.93 0.59
N LYS A 434 27.46 21.94 0.98
CA LYS A 434 28.50 21.32 0.15
C LYS A 434 27.83 20.32 -0.79
N ILE A 435 28.12 20.45 -2.06
CA ILE A 435 27.61 19.67 -3.18
C ILE A 435 28.81 18.92 -3.77
N PRO A 436 29.17 17.74 -3.22
CA PRO A 436 30.27 16.95 -3.75
C PRO A 436 29.93 16.38 -5.14
N PRO A 437 30.93 15.95 -5.93
CA PRO A 437 30.71 15.19 -7.15
C PRO A 437 29.85 13.95 -6.89
N LYS A 438 29.08 13.51 -7.89
CA LYS A 438 28.15 12.38 -7.75
C LYS A 438 28.85 11.10 -7.31
N GLU A 439 30.07 10.85 -7.79
CA GLU A 439 30.88 9.70 -7.40
C GLU A 439 31.26 9.74 -5.91
N GLU A 440 31.68 10.89 -5.37
CA GLU A 440 32.03 11.07 -3.95
C GLU A 440 30.79 10.99 -3.04
N LEU A 441 29.65 11.54 -3.49
CA LEU A 441 28.39 11.49 -2.74
C LEU A 441 27.93 10.04 -2.49
N MET A 442 28.20 9.15 -3.45
CA MET A 442 27.80 7.75 -3.41
C MET A 442 28.85 6.82 -2.77
N ALA A 443 30.12 7.27 -2.65
CA ALA A 443 31.24 6.46 -2.15
C ALA A 443 31.39 6.40 -0.62
N ASN A 444 30.74 7.28 0.13
CA ASN A 444 30.76 7.23 1.60
C ASN A 444 29.74 6.20 2.11
N GLU A 445 30.22 5.02 2.52
CA GLU A 445 29.52 4.00 3.32
C GLU A 445 29.65 4.24 4.82
#